data_AF-A0A6A5AAV6-F1
#
_entry.id   AF-A0A6A5AAV6-F1
#
_cell.length_a   1.000
_cell.length_b   1.000
_cell.length_c   1.000
_cell.angle_alpha   90.00
_cell.angle_beta   90.00
_cell.angle_gamma   90.00
#
_symmetry.space_group_name_H-M   'P 1'
#
loop_
_entity.id
_entity.type
_entity.pdbx_description
1 polymer ?
#
loop_
_entity_poly.entity_id
_entity_poly.type
_entity_poly.pdbx_seq_one_letter_code
_entity_poly.pdbx_strand_id
1 'polypeptide(L)'
;YVHLVGRAGRRRPGSDAATAGTATIYVGADSAALFPDLLALLRATDAVIPDEIKHEAIRERTRAMHKRQHQALDASKRAFHATRQMSSAQHQARWQQWAIDHPKRKTIVVDASAQHKKFKFIAMS
;
A
#
# COMPACT_ATOMS: atom_id res chain seq x y z
N TYR A 1 28.29 -10.60 -13.35
CA TYR A 1 28.18 -12.02 -13.74
C TYR A 1 28.85 -12.29 -15.09
N VAL A 2 28.31 -11.79 -16.21
CA VAL A 2 28.82 -12.03 -17.57
C VAL A 2 30.30 -11.69 -17.74
N HIS A 3 30.77 -10.55 -17.20
CA HIS A 3 32.17 -10.15 -17.28
C HIS A 3 33.15 -11.13 -16.63
N LEU A 4 32.73 -11.84 -15.57
CA LEU A 4 33.56 -12.80 -14.86
C LEU A 4 33.62 -14.13 -15.63
N VAL A 5 32.47 -14.64 -16.06
CA VAL A 5 32.37 -15.86 -16.87
C VAL A 5 33.10 -15.69 -18.21
N GLY A 6 32.97 -14.52 -18.85
CA GLY A 6 33.61 -14.19 -20.12
C GLY A 6 35.14 -14.08 -20.07
N ARG A 7 35.78 -14.29 -18.91
CA ARG A 7 37.25 -14.44 -18.82
C ARG A 7 37.71 -15.86 -19.10
N ALA A 8 36.87 -16.87 -18.85
CA ALA A 8 37.27 -18.28 -18.93
C ALA A 8 37.55 -18.75 -20.37
N GLY A 9 36.83 -18.21 -21.36
CA GLY A 9 36.88 -18.68 -22.77
C GLY A 9 37.50 -17.68 -23.75
N ARG A 10 38.35 -16.75 -23.30
CA ARG A 10 38.94 -15.76 -24.21
C ARG A 10 39.94 -16.42 -25.16
N ARG A 11 39.91 -16.02 -26.43
CA ARG A 11 40.92 -16.40 -27.43
C ARG A 11 42.30 -15.98 -26.92
N ARG A 12 43.24 -16.92 -26.84
CA ARG A 12 44.63 -16.60 -26.49
C ARG A 12 45.25 -15.78 -27.63
N PRO A 13 46.04 -14.73 -27.31
CA PRO A 13 46.80 -14.01 -28.33
C PRO A 13 47.66 -14.99 -29.14
N GLY A 14 47.55 -14.95 -30.47
CA GLY A 14 48.30 -15.84 -31.38
C GLY A 14 47.69 -17.23 -31.61
N SER A 15 46.50 -17.52 -31.08
CA SER A 15 45.77 -18.77 -31.32
C SER A 15 44.52 -18.51 -32.15
N ASP A 16 44.37 -19.23 -33.27
CA ASP A 16 43.15 -19.16 -34.07
C ASP A 16 41.99 -19.98 -33.50
N ALA A 17 42.24 -20.83 -32.51
CA ALA A 17 41.23 -21.70 -31.92
C ALA A 17 40.44 -20.99 -30.80
N ALA A 18 39.11 -21.05 -30.90
CA ALA A 18 38.23 -20.71 -29.79
C ALA A 18 38.54 -21.66 -28.62
N THR A 19 38.96 -21.10 -27.48
CA THR A 19 39.25 -21.90 -26.28
C THR A 19 37.96 -22.03 -25.48
N ALA A 20 37.44 -23.26 -25.34
CA ALA A 20 36.34 -23.52 -24.43
C ALA A 20 36.80 -23.22 -22.99
N GLY A 21 36.04 -22.38 -22.29
CA GLY A 21 36.30 -22.00 -20.91
C GLY A 21 35.19 -22.49 -20.00
N THR A 22 35.57 -23.05 -18.85
CA THR A 22 34.60 -23.48 -17.82
C THR A 22 34.57 -22.46 -16.69
N ALA A 23 33.38 -22.09 -16.25
CA ALA A 23 33.17 -21.28 -15.06
C ALA A 23 32.25 -22.03 -14.09
N THR A 24 32.71 -22.23 -12.86
CA THR A 24 31.93 -22.85 -11.79
C THR A 24 31.45 -21.76 -10.84
N ILE A 25 30.16 -21.78 -10.52
CA ILE A 25 29.52 -20.75 -9.70
C ILE A 25 28.74 -21.43 -8.59
N TYR A 26 29.00 -20.99 -7.36
CA TYR A 26 28.27 -21.43 -6.19
C TYR A 26 27.10 -20.48 -5.96
N VAL A 27 25.89 -21.04 -5.93
CA VAL A 27 24.65 -20.31 -5.66
C VAL A 27 24.08 -20.77 -4.33
N GLY A 28 23.70 -19.82 -3.48
CA GLY A 28 23.04 -20.07 -2.20
C GLY A 28 21.68 -19.39 -2.11
N ALA A 29 21.03 -19.51 -0.96
CA ALA A 29 19.72 -18.89 -0.71
C ALA A 29 19.75 -17.36 -0.91
N ASP A 30 20.84 -16.70 -0.51
CA ASP A 30 21.01 -15.25 -0.64
C ASP A 30 21.08 -14.78 -2.09
N SER A 31 21.39 -15.70 -3.02
CA SER A 31 21.47 -15.42 -4.45
C SER A 31 20.11 -15.51 -5.15
N ALA A 32 19.05 -15.95 -4.46
CA ALA A 32 17.74 -16.24 -5.06
C ALA A 32 17.11 -15.01 -5.76
N ALA A 33 17.36 -13.81 -5.25
CA ALA A 33 16.90 -12.57 -5.87
C ALA A 33 17.47 -12.33 -7.28
N LEU A 34 18.64 -12.91 -7.60
CA LEU A 34 19.31 -12.80 -8.89
C LEU A 34 18.91 -13.90 -9.88
N PHE A 35 18.17 -14.91 -9.43
CA PHE A 35 17.79 -16.05 -10.27
C PHE A 35 16.93 -15.68 -11.48
N PRO A 36 16.01 -14.71 -11.44
CA PRO A 36 15.26 -14.32 -12.64
C PRO A 36 16.17 -13.89 -13.80
N ASP A 37 17.16 -13.04 -13.51
CA ASP A 37 18.10 -12.53 -14.51
C ASP A 37 19.09 -13.62 -14.96
N LEU A 38 19.56 -14.43 -14.01
CA LEU A 38 20.45 -15.56 -14.29
C LEU A 38 19.76 -16.61 -15.18
N LEU A 39 18.51 -16.98 -14.88
CA LEU A 39 17.75 -17.95 -15.67
C LEU A 39 17.45 -17.42 -17.07
N ALA A 40 17.13 -16.13 -17.21
CA ALA A 40 16.95 -15.52 -18.52
C ALA A 40 18.24 -15.62 -19.36
N LEU A 41 19.38 -15.34 -18.74
CA LEU A 41 20.69 -15.44 -19.39
C LEU A 41 21.04 -16.88 -19.78
N LEU A 42 20.86 -17.84 -18.87
CA LEU A 42 21.17 -19.26 -19.15
C LEU A 42 20.28 -19.85 -20.26
N ARG A 43 19.01 -19.45 -20.32
CA ARG A 43 18.10 -19.84 -21.41
C ARG A 43 18.52 -19.26 -22.75
N ALA A 44 19.00 -18.01 -22.78
CA ALA A 44 19.47 -17.37 -24.00
C ALA A 44 20.73 -18.04 -24.58
N THR A 45 21.54 -18.68 -23.74
CA THR A 45 22.75 -19.40 -24.14
C THR A 45 22.58 -20.91 -24.29
N ASP A 46 21.33 -21.41 -24.24
CA ASP A 46 20.99 -22.83 -24.28
C ASP A 46 21.76 -23.68 -23.25
N ALA A 47 22.04 -23.09 -22.08
CA ALA A 47 22.75 -23.79 -21.02
C ALA A 47 21.80 -24.71 -20.26
N VAL A 48 22.31 -25.88 -19.84
CA VAL A 48 21.55 -26.78 -18.96
C VAL A 48 21.36 -26.12 -17.60
N ILE A 49 20.10 -25.97 -17.19
CA ILE A 49 19.73 -25.33 -15.92
C ILE A 49 19.34 -26.42 -14.92
N PRO A 50 20.03 -26.53 -13.77
CA PRO A 50 19.66 -27.43 -12.68
C PRO A 50 18.23 -27.16 -12.18
N ASP A 51 17.49 -28.22 -11.89
CA ASP A 51 16.09 -28.11 -11.46
C ASP A 51 15.96 -27.44 -10.09
N GLU A 52 16.97 -27.59 -9.22
CA GLU A 52 17.04 -26.93 -7.92
C GLU A 52 16.95 -25.41 -8.05
N ILE A 53 17.66 -24.84 -9.03
CA ILE A 53 17.65 -23.39 -9.30
C ILE A 53 16.27 -22.96 -9.82
N LYS A 54 15.64 -23.78 -10.68
CA LYS A 54 14.29 -23.50 -11.18
C LYS A 54 13.27 -23.50 -10.04
N HIS A 55 13.34 -24.50 -9.16
CA HIS A 55 12.44 -24.62 -8.01
C HIS A 55 12.61 -23.46 -7.03
N GLU A 56 13.86 -23.10 -6.70
CA GLU A 56 14.11 -21.96 -5.80
C GLU A 56 13.68 -20.63 -6.42
N ALA A 57 13.86 -20.44 -7.73
CA ALA A 57 13.35 -19.25 -8.41
C ALA A 57 11.82 -19.14 -8.34
N ILE A 58 11.11 -20.27 -8.47
CA ILE A 58 9.64 -20.30 -8.31
C ILE A 58 9.25 -20.01 -6.87
N ARG A 59 9.93 -20.61 -5.88
CA ARG A 59 9.68 -20.36 -4.45
C ARG A 59 9.86 -18.88 -4.11
N GLU A 60 10.95 -18.28 -4.55
CA GLU A 60 11.22 -16.86 -4.29
C GLU A 60 10.22 -15.95 -4.98
N ARG A 61 9.82 -16.26 -6.23
CA ARG A 61 8.75 -15.53 -6.92
C ARG A 61 7.44 -15.59 -6.14
N THR A 62 7.07 -16.76 -5.63
CA THR A 62 5.84 -16.94 -4.84
C THR A 62 5.91 -16.15 -3.52
N ARG A 63 7.06 -16.18 -2.83
CA ARG A 63 7.29 -15.38 -1.60
C ARG A 63 7.18 -13.89 -1.87
N ALA A 64 7.82 -13.40 -2.94
CA ALA A 64 7.77 -12.01 -3.34
C ALA A 64 6.35 -11.57 -3.71
N MET A 65 5.60 -12.41 -4.43
CA MET A 65 4.20 -12.15 -4.76
C MET A 65 3.32 -12.06 -3.51
N HIS A 66 3.46 -13.02 -2.59
CA HIS A 66 2.73 -13.02 -1.33
C HIS A 66 3.01 -11.75 -0.51
N LYS A 67 4.28 -11.33 -0.41
CA LYS A 67 4.66 -10.08 0.25
C LYS A 67 3.99 -8.85 -0.38
N ARG A 68 3.96 -8.78 -1.71
CA ARG A 68 3.29 -7.68 -2.45
C ARG A 68 1.79 -7.67 -2.21
N GLN A 69 1.14 -8.83 -2.16
CA GLN A 69 -0.29 -8.94 -1.88
C GLN A 69 -0.63 -8.40 -0.48
N HIS A 70 0.15 -8.77 0.54
CA HIS A 70 -0.02 -8.22 1.89
C HIS A 70 0.16 -6.71 1.92
N GLN A 71 1.17 -6.18 1.24
CA GLN A 71 1.38 -4.73 1.15
C GLN A 71 0.20 -4.00 0.49
N ALA A 72 -0.38 -4.58 -0.56
CA ALA A 72 -1.56 -4.02 -1.23
C ALA A 72 -2.80 -4.04 -0.32
N LEU A 73 -3.00 -5.13 0.43
CA LEU A 73 -4.08 -5.23 1.41
C LEU A 73 -3.93 -4.20 2.53
N ASP A 74 -2.72 -4.03 3.06
CA ASP A 74 -2.44 -3.05 4.11
C ASP A 74 -2.60 -1.61 3.61
N ALA A 75 -2.22 -1.33 2.36
CA ALA A 75 -2.45 -0.04 1.73
C ALA A 75 -3.96 0.23 1.55
N SER A 76 -4.72 -0.78 1.11
CA SER A 76 -6.19 -0.69 0.97
C SER A 76 -6.88 -0.41 2.31
N LYS A 77 -6.50 -1.14 3.37
CA LYS A 77 -7.01 -0.89 4.73
C LYS A 77 -6.70 0.52 5.20
N ARG A 78 -5.46 1.00 5.01
CA ARG A 78 -5.06 2.36 5.37
C ARG A 78 -5.87 3.41 4.61
N ALA A 79 -6.06 3.24 3.30
CA ALA A 79 -6.88 4.14 2.49
C ALA A 79 -8.34 4.16 2.98
N PHE A 80 -8.93 3.00 3.27
CA PHE A 80 -10.29 2.91 3.81
C PHE A 80 -10.43 3.65 5.15
N HIS A 81 -9.49 3.45 6.08
CA HIS A 81 -9.51 4.15 7.37
C HIS A 81 -9.37 5.67 7.21
N ALA A 82 -8.48 6.14 6.33
CA ALA A 82 -8.33 7.56 6.05
C ALA A 82 -9.61 8.17 5.47
N THR A 83 -10.22 7.53 4.47
CA THR A 83 -11.48 7.98 3.88
C THR A 83 -12.62 8.01 4.91
N ARG A 84 -12.71 6.99 5.77
CA ARG A 84 -13.70 6.94 6.85
C ARG A 84 -13.51 8.07 7.86
N GLN A 85 -12.27 8.37 8.25
CA GLN A 85 -11.97 9.49 9.15
C GLN A 85 -12.35 10.83 8.51
N MET A 86 -12.03 11.06 7.23
CA MET A 86 -12.41 12.27 6.52
C MET A 86 -13.93 12.42 6.41
N SER A 87 -14.65 11.34 6.08
CA SER A 87 -16.12 11.34 6.03
C SER A 87 -16.74 11.66 7.39
N SER A 88 -16.21 11.09 8.48
CA SER A 88 -16.68 11.40 9.83
C SER A 88 -16.44 12.86 10.22
N ALA A 89 -15.28 13.42 9.86
CA ALA A 89 -14.95 14.83 10.10
C ALA A 89 -15.86 15.77 9.30
N GLN A 90 -16.15 15.44 8.03
CA GLN A 90 -17.10 16.19 7.20
C GLN A 90 -18.52 16.15 7.77
N HIS A 91 -18.98 14.98 8.22
CA HIS A 91 -20.27 14.85 8.90
C HIS A 91 -20.33 15.67 10.18
N GLN A 92 -19.27 15.65 11.00
CA GLN A 92 -19.21 16.42 12.23
C GLN A 92 -19.21 17.93 11.97
N ALA A 93 -18.45 18.39 10.97
CA ALA A 93 -18.46 19.78 10.53
C ALA A 93 -19.85 20.22 10.05
N ARG A 94 -20.55 19.37 9.29
CA ARG A 94 -21.93 19.66 8.83
C ARG A 94 -22.90 19.79 10.00
N TRP A 95 -22.79 18.93 11.01
CA TRP A 95 -23.61 19.02 12.23
C TRP A 95 -23.32 20.27 13.05
N GLN A 96 -22.05 20.67 13.15
CA GLN A 96 -21.65 21.91 13.82
C GLN A 96 -22.23 23.14 13.10
N GLN A 97 -22.18 23.16 11.76
CA GLN A 97 -22.78 24.23 10.96
C GLN A 97 -24.30 24.31 11.17
N TRP A 98 -24.99 23.17 11.14
CA TRP A 98 -26.44 23.14 11.40
C TRP A 98 -26.80 23.71 12.79
N ALA A 99 -26.00 23.40 13.81
CA ALA A 99 -26.22 23.91 15.17
C ALA A 99 -26.01 25.43 15.29
N ILE A 100 -25.12 26.01 14.47
CA ILE A 100 -24.92 27.46 14.35
C ILE A 100 -26.11 28.10 13.65
N ASP A 101 -26.56 27.53 12.53
CA ASP A 101 -27.64 28.07 11.71
C ASP A 101 -29.02 27.96 12.40
N HIS A 102 -29.18 26.99 13.30
CA HIS A 102 -30.41 26.72 14.03
C HIS A 102 -30.19 26.81 15.54
N PRO A 103 -29.92 28.02 16.08
CA PRO A 103 -29.75 28.19 17.51
C PRO A 103 -31.01 27.75 18.24
N LYS A 104 -30.86 26.93 19.28
CA LYS A 104 -31.98 26.43 20.09
C LYS A 104 -32.88 27.60 20.50
N ARG A 105 -34.18 27.50 20.22
CA ARG A 105 -35.16 28.50 20.66
C ARG A 105 -34.97 28.74 22.15
N LYS A 106 -34.68 29.99 22.53
CA LYS A 106 -34.63 30.39 23.94
C LYS A 106 -36.01 30.13 24.51
N THR A 107 -36.12 29.16 25.42
CA THR A 107 -37.31 28.99 26.23
C THR A 107 -37.40 30.22 27.11
N ILE A 108 -38.28 31.15 26.75
CA ILE A 108 -38.59 32.28 27.60
C ILE A 108 -39.38 31.66 28.76
N VAL A 109 -38.74 31.48 29.91
CA VAL A 109 -39.46 31.16 31.14
C VAL A 109 -40.25 32.41 31.47
N VAL A 110 -41.53 32.43 31.09
CA VAL A 110 -42.45 33.48 31.50
C VAL A 110 -42.72 33.24 32.98
N ASP A 111 -42.12 34.09 33.82
CA ASP A 111 -42.39 34.11 35.25
C ASP A 111 -43.86 34.48 35.46
N ALA A 112 -44.64 33.56 36.04
CA ALA A 112 -46.08 33.70 36.25
C ALA A 112 -46.43 34.85 37.22
N SER A 113 -45.45 35.45 37.90
CA SER A 113 -45.64 36.57 38.80
C SER A 113 -45.98 37.91 38.11
N ALA A 114 -45.82 38.03 36.79
CA ALA A 114 -46.03 39.29 36.06
C ALA A 114 -47.46 39.53 35.53
N GLN A 115 -48.40 38.59 35.71
CA GLN A 115 -49.77 38.70 35.16
C GLN A 115 -50.85 38.93 36.21
N HIS A 116 -50.72 40.00 37.01
CA HIS A 116 -51.87 40.56 37.72
C HIS A 116 -52.24 41.94 37.13
N LYS A 117 -52.74 41.96 35.88
CA LYS A 117 -53.50 43.11 35.39
C LYS A 117 -54.91 43.06 35.99
N LYS A 118 -55.15 43.89 37.00
CA LYS A 118 -56.48 44.12 37.59
C LYS A 118 -57.43 44.63 36.52
N PHE A 119 -58.45 43.85 36.16
CA PHE A 119 -59.57 44.33 35.36
C PHE A 119 -60.44 45.22 36.25
N LYS A 120 -60.54 46.52 35.92
CA LYS A 120 -61.56 47.41 36.49
C LYS A 120 -62.85 47.22 35.69
N PHE A 121 -63.87 46.66 36.32
CA PHE A 121 -65.23 46.71 35.80
C PHE A 121 -65.77 48.13 36.02
N ILE A 122 -66.19 48.78 34.94
CA ILE A 122 -66.99 50.01 35.01
C ILE A 122 -68.45 49.55 35.11
N ALA A 123 -69.08 49.74 36.28
CA ALA A 123 -70.52 49.61 36.41
C ALA A 123 -71.16 50.90 35.87
N MET A 124 -72.03 50.78 34.86
CA MET A 124 -72.92 51.88 34.46
C MET A 124 -74.21 51.77 35.27
N SER A 125 -74.58 52.88 35.92
CA SER A 125 -75.92 53.12 36.47
C SER A 125 -76.83 53.70 35.40
#